data_AF-A0A7W9AGC6-F1
#
_entry.id   AF-A0A7W9AGC6-F1
#
_cell.length_a   1.000
_cell.length_b   1.000
_cell.length_c   1.000
_cell.angle_alpha   90.00
_cell.angle_beta   90.00
_cell.angle_gamma   90.00
#
_symmetry.space_group_name_H-M   'P 1'
#
loop_
_entity.id
_entity.type
_entity.pdbx_description
1 polymer ?
#
loop_
_entity_poly.entity_id
_entity_poly.type
_entity_poly.pdbx_seq_one_letter_code
_entity_poly.pdbx_strand_id
1 'polypeptide(L)'
;MSDNLAHYARIIEADLGIAVNALPGGGAAGGLGAGLVAFMPADLRPGLDIVAKALGLDAIVASADLVITGEGRIDSQSMRGKAPVGVAALANRHGKPVIVVAGALGYGAEMAYSRGIDAMFSVIQECCTIEVALAQAAENVQIAARNVAAAIKIGRKIQQQPMPEIF
;
A
#
# COMPACT_ATOMS: atom_id res chain seq x y z
N MET A 1 19.08 24.94 -7.57
CA MET A 1 17.72 24.44 -7.89
C MET A 1 16.73 24.76 -6.77
N SER A 2 17.05 24.50 -5.50
CA SER A 2 16.20 24.87 -4.35
C SER A 2 15.89 26.38 -4.27
N ASP A 3 16.92 27.22 -4.44
CA ASP A 3 16.73 28.69 -4.34
C ASP A 3 15.85 29.26 -5.46
N ASN A 4 15.92 28.68 -6.66
CA ASN A 4 15.08 29.08 -7.79
C ASN A 4 13.62 28.69 -7.58
N LEU A 5 13.36 27.51 -6.98
CA LEU A 5 11.99 27.09 -6.65
C LEU A 5 11.41 27.94 -5.51
N ALA A 6 12.21 28.32 -4.52
CA ALA A 6 11.79 29.25 -3.47
C ALA A 6 11.52 30.66 -4.01
N HIS A 7 12.31 31.13 -4.96
CA HIS A 7 12.03 32.37 -5.67
C HIS A 7 10.73 32.29 -6.49
N TYR A 8 10.54 31.20 -7.23
CA TYR A 8 9.33 30.96 -8.01
C TYR A 8 8.07 30.90 -7.14
N ALA A 9 8.12 30.22 -5.99
CA ALA A 9 7.00 30.17 -5.05
C ALA A 9 6.64 31.57 -4.49
N ARG A 10 7.64 32.43 -4.23
CA ARG A 10 7.41 33.83 -3.83
C ARG A 10 6.74 34.65 -4.92
N ILE A 11 7.13 34.45 -6.18
CA ILE A 11 6.48 35.11 -7.32
C ILE A 11 5.03 34.66 -7.45
N ILE A 12 4.77 33.34 -7.38
CA ILE A 12 3.41 32.78 -7.41
C ILE A 12 2.53 33.41 -6.33
N GLU A 13 3.04 33.51 -5.10
CA GLU A 13 2.30 34.12 -4.00
C GLU A 13 2.05 35.62 -4.22
N ALA A 14 3.03 36.36 -4.74
CA ALA A 14 2.89 37.78 -5.03
C ALA A 14 1.88 38.07 -6.15
N ASP A 15 1.92 37.28 -7.23
CA ASP A 15 1.14 37.55 -8.45
C ASP A 15 -0.26 36.91 -8.41
N LEU A 16 -0.39 35.73 -7.78
CA LEU A 16 -1.64 34.95 -7.75
C LEU A 16 -2.30 34.90 -6.37
N GLY A 17 -1.60 35.32 -5.30
CA GLY A 17 -2.10 35.22 -3.94
C GLY A 17 -2.15 33.78 -3.39
N ILE A 18 -1.49 32.82 -4.05
CA ILE A 18 -1.52 31.39 -3.68
C ILE A 18 -0.20 31.00 -3.03
N ALA A 19 -0.22 30.66 -1.75
CA ALA A 19 0.96 30.22 -1.01
C ALA A 19 1.26 28.74 -1.28
N VAL A 20 2.25 28.47 -2.14
CA VAL A 20 2.67 27.09 -2.49
C VAL A 20 3.95 26.61 -1.82
N ASN A 21 4.68 27.50 -1.11
CA ASN A 21 5.99 27.17 -0.52
C ASN A 21 5.91 26.08 0.57
N ALA A 22 4.87 26.12 1.40
CA ALA A 22 4.65 25.15 2.47
C ALA A 22 3.63 24.06 2.10
N LEU A 23 3.21 23.98 0.83
CA LEU A 23 2.19 23.05 0.38
C LEU A 23 2.71 21.60 0.49
N PRO A 24 2.09 20.73 1.31
CA PRO A 24 2.46 19.33 1.38
C PRO A 24 2.32 18.66 0.01
N GLY A 25 3.39 18.03 -0.49
CA GLY A 25 3.42 17.45 -1.83
C GLY A 25 3.69 18.46 -2.96
N GLY A 26 3.83 19.76 -2.68
CA GLY A 26 4.12 20.79 -3.69
C GLY A 26 5.42 20.55 -4.45
N GLY A 27 6.43 19.96 -3.80
CA GLY A 27 7.70 19.56 -4.41
C GLY A 27 7.65 18.31 -5.30
N ALA A 28 6.49 17.62 -5.39
CA ALA A 28 6.36 16.42 -6.22
C ALA A 28 6.75 16.69 -7.67
N ALA A 29 7.46 15.73 -8.28
CA ALA A 29 8.02 15.82 -9.63
C ALA A 29 8.79 17.13 -9.88
N GLY A 30 9.55 17.62 -8.89
CA GLY A 30 10.39 18.81 -9.03
C GLY A 30 9.66 20.16 -8.92
N GLY A 31 8.48 20.20 -8.30
CA GLY A 31 7.67 21.41 -8.15
C GLY A 31 6.40 21.44 -9.03
N LEU A 32 6.17 20.38 -9.82
CA LEU A 32 4.96 20.25 -10.62
C LEU A 32 3.70 20.27 -9.76
N GLY A 33 3.73 19.67 -8.56
CA GLY A 33 2.61 19.71 -7.63
C GLY A 33 2.21 21.13 -7.25
N ALA A 34 3.18 22.00 -6.95
CA ALA A 34 2.96 23.42 -6.69
C ALA A 34 2.44 24.16 -7.93
N GLY A 35 2.96 23.85 -9.11
CA GLY A 35 2.48 24.44 -10.37
C GLY A 35 1.02 24.09 -10.67
N LEU A 36 0.63 22.82 -10.51
CA LEU A 36 -0.75 22.39 -10.73
C LEU A 36 -1.72 23.13 -9.79
N VAL A 37 -1.37 23.28 -8.52
CA VAL A 37 -2.22 24.02 -7.55
C VAL A 37 -2.25 25.52 -7.83
N ALA A 38 -1.13 26.11 -8.27
CA ALA A 38 -1.05 27.54 -8.56
C ALA A 38 -1.79 27.95 -9.83
N PHE A 39 -1.68 27.16 -10.90
CA PHE A 39 -2.12 27.55 -12.25
C PHE A 39 -3.37 26.80 -12.74
N MET A 40 -3.80 25.76 -12.03
CA MET A 40 -5.00 24.98 -12.37
C MET A 40 -5.91 24.84 -11.14
N PRO A 41 -7.21 24.57 -11.33
CA PRO A 41 -8.11 24.22 -10.23
C PRO A 41 -7.85 22.77 -9.76
N ALA A 42 -6.62 22.51 -9.33
CA ALA A 42 -6.16 21.21 -8.89
C ALA A 42 -5.93 21.19 -7.38
N ASP A 43 -6.16 20.03 -6.77
CA ASP A 43 -5.86 19.78 -5.37
C ASP A 43 -4.99 18.53 -5.22
N LEU A 44 -4.00 18.59 -4.32
CA LEU A 44 -3.12 17.46 -4.05
C LEU A 44 -3.81 16.51 -3.07
N ARG A 45 -3.98 15.25 -3.49
CA ARG A 45 -4.54 14.18 -2.66
C ARG A 45 -3.58 12.99 -2.59
N PRO A 46 -3.66 12.16 -1.53
CA PRO A 46 -2.96 10.89 -1.49
C PRO A 46 -3.28 10.05 -2.74
N GLY A 47 -2.25 9.51 -3.39
CA GLY A 47 -2.41 8.77 -4.64
C GLY A 47 -3.33 7.55 -4.52
N LEU A 48 -3.31 6.87 -3.37
CA LEU A 48 -4.22 5.75 -3.14
C LEU A 48 -5.69 6.21 -3.10
N ASP A 49 -6.01 7.34 -2.49
CA ASP A 49 -7.40 7.81 -2.42
C ASP A 49 -7.96 8.10 -3.81
N ILE A 50 -7.12 8.67 -4.68
CA ILE A 50 -7.47 8.90 -6.09
C ILE A 50 -7.75 7.57 -6.79
N VAL A 51 -6.84 6.60 -6.68
CA VAL A 51 -6.98 5.28 -7.33
C VAL A 51 -8.16 4.49 -6.75
N ALA A 52 -8.30 4.46 -5.43
CA ALA A 52 -9.37 3.76 -4.73
C ALA A 52 -10.74 4.31 -5.12
N LYS A 53 -10.87 5.64 -5.22
CA LYS A 53 -12.10 6.26 -5.71
C LYS A 53 -12.36 5.93 -7.18
N ALA A 54 -11.34 6.06 -8.04
CA ALA A 54 -11.48 5.79 -9.47
C ALA A 54 -11.87 4.34 -9.78
N LEU A 55 -11.38 3.38 -8.98
CA LEU A 55 -11.67 1.96 -9.13
C LEU A 55 -12.91 1.49 -8.34
N GLY A 56 -13.55 2.37 -7.56
CA GLY A 56 -14.65 1.96 -6.67
C GLY A 56 -14.22 0.95 -5.60
N LEU A 57 -12.95 1.02 -5.18
CA LEU A 57 -12.31 0.00 -4.34
C LEU A 57 -13.03 -0.19 -2.99
N ASP A 58 -13.61 0.86 -2.43
CA ASP A 58 -14.34 0.81 -1.16
C ASP A 58 -15.52 -0.17 -1.20
N ALA A 59 -16.33 -0.12 -2.26
CA ALA A 59 -17.45 -1.03 -2.46
C ALA A 59 -17.00 -2.47 -2.72
N ILE A 60 -15.92 -2.64 -3.49
CA ILE A 60 -15.33 -3.97 -3.77
C ILE A 60 -14.88 -4.60 -2.45
N VAL A 61 -14.14 -3.85 -1.63
CA VAL A 61 -13.63 -4.31 -0.34
C VAL A 61 -14.77 -4.60 0.64
N ALA A 62 -15.81 -3.75 0.71
CA ALA A 62 -16.97 -3.98 1.58
C ALA A 62 -17.66 -5.32 1.29
N SER A 63 -17.70 -5.73 0.03
CA SER A 63 -18.31 -7.00 -0.40
C SER A 63 -17.40 -8.23 -0.27
N ALA A 64 -16.10 -8.05 -0.03
CA ALA A 64 -15.13 -9.14 0.02
C ALA A 64 -15.18 -9.91 1.35
N ASP A 65 -14.78 -11.19 1.33
CA ASP A 65 -14.52 -11.98 2.54
C ASP A 65 -13.07 -11.86 3.04
N LEU A 66 -12.16 -11.52 2.12
CA LEU A 66 -10.72 -11.44 2.34
C LEU A 66 -10.12 -10.45 1.33
N VAL A 67 -9.19 -9.62 1.80
CA VAL A 67 -8.40 -8.73 0.95
C VAL A 67 -6.98 -9.25 0.86
N ILE A 68 -6.48 -9.41 -0.37
CA ILE A 68 -5.07 -9.72 -0.64
C ILE A 68 -4.46 -8.52 -1.37
N THR A 69 -3.34 -8.02 -0.88
CA THR A 69 -2.60 -6.92 -1.50
C THR A 69 -1.10 -7.22 -1.50
N GLY A 70 -0.27 -6.34 -2.07
CA GLY A 70 1.15 -6.59 -2.22
C GLY A 70 1.93 -5.40 -2.74
N GLU A 71 3.24 -5.44 -2.53
CA GLU A 71 4.21 -4.55 -3.19
C GLU A 71 5.59 -5.24 -3.26
N GLY A 72 6.53 -4.66 -4.01
CA GLY A 72 7.86 -5.25 -4.20
C GLY A 72 8.68 -5.38 -2.91
N ARG A 73 8.51 -4.49 -1.94
CA ARG A 73 9.13 -4.59 -0.62
C ARG A 73 8.28 -3.90 0.44
N ILE A 74 7.96 -4.62 1.50
CA ILE A 74 7.34 -4.07 2.71
C ILE A 74 8.46 -3.79 3.71
N ASP A 75 8.59 -2.54 4.14
CA ASP A 75 9.53 -2.12 5.17
C ASP A 75 9.00 -0.89 5.92
N SER A 76 9.81 -0.31 6.81
CA SER A 76 9.46 0.92 7.53
C SER A 76 9.04 2.09 6.63
N GLN A 77 9.48 2.17 5.37
CA GLN A 77 9.06 3.23 4.44
C GLN A 77 7.64 3.00 3.93
N SER A 78 7.22 1.74 3.78
CA SER A 78 5.86 1.38 3.37
C SER A 78 4.82 1.90 4.36
N MET A 79 5.19 2.03 5.64
CA MET A 79 4.34 2.58 6.71
C MET A 79 3.98 4.06 6.53
N ARG A 80 4.65 4.77 5.61
CA ARG A 80 4.45 6.19 5.31
C ARG A 80 3.32 6.45 4.30
N GLY A 81 2.44 5.47 4.06
CA GLY A 81 1.25 5.63 3.22
C GLY A 81 1.36 5.04 1.82
N LYS A 82 2.12 3.94 1.66
CA LYS A 82 2.12 3.18 0.39
C LYS A 82 0.84 2.36 0.23
N ALA A 83 0.67 1.82 -0.98
CA ALA A 83 -0.54 1.11 -1.38
C ALA A 83 -0.98 0.01 -0.40
N PRO A 84 -0.13 -0.92 0.09
CA PRO A 84 -0.58 -2.00 0.98
C PRO A 84 -1.18 -1.49 2.29
N VAL A 85 -0.57 -0.48 2.90
CA VAL A 85 -1.03 0.10 4.17
C VAL A 85 -2.36 0.81 4.00
N GLY A 86 -2.55 1.52 2.88
CA GLY A 86 -3.82 2.20 2.66
C GLY A 86 -4.94 1.26 2.20
N VAL A 87 -4.63 0.19 1.45
CA VAL A 87 -5.59 -0.89 1.17
C VAL A 87 -5.99 -1.60 2.47
N ALA A 88 -5.04 -1.85 3.36
CA ALA A 88 -5.31 -2.41 4.68
C ALA A 88 -6.19 -1.47 5.52
N ALA A 89 -5.87 -0.17 5.57
CA ALA A 89 -6.70 0.81 6.28
C ALA A 89 -8.15 0.82 5.75
N LEU A 90 -8.32 0.75 4.42
CA LEU A 90 -9.64 0.64 3.79
C LEU A 90 -10.36 -0.66 4.19
N ALA A 91 -9.69 -1.80 4.13
CA ALA A 91 -10.25 -3.10 4.53
C ALA A 91 -10.68 -3.14 6.01
N ASN A 92 -9.87 -2.56 6.90
CA ASN A 92 -10.18 -2.46 8.32
C ASN A 92 -11.43 -1.64 8.61
N ARG A 93 -11.73 -0.59 7.82
CA ARG A 93 -12.99 0.16 7.97
C ARG A 93 -14.23 -0.73 7.78
N HIS A 94 -14.09 -1.78 6.98
CA HIS A 94 -15.14 -2.75 6.68
C HIS A 94 -14.98 -4.06 7.47
N GLY A 95 -14.04 -4.12 8.43
CA GLY A 95 -13.75 -5.30 9.22
C GLY A 95 -13.25 -6.51 8.41
N LYS A 96 -12.60 -6.26 7.27
CA LYS A 96 -12.15 -7.33 6.36
C LYS A 96 -10.72 -7.76 6.70
N PRO A 97 -10.44 -9.07 6.77
CA PRO A 97 -9.08 -9.54 7.00
C PRO A 97 -8.20 -9.23 5.78
N VAL A 98 -6.92 -8.96 6.05
CA VAL A 98 -5.94 -8.50 5.07
C VAL A 98 -4.69 -9.37 5.10
N ILE A 99 -4.34 -9.93 3.95
CA ILE A 99 -3.08 -10.63 3.75
C ILE A 99 -2.23 -9.86 2.74
N VAL A 100 -0.96 -9.64 3.08
CA VAL A 100 0.02 -9.07 2.17
C VAL A 100 0.92 -10.16 1.59
N VAL A 101 1.08 -10.16 0.28
CA VAL A 101 2.07 -10.95 -0.46
C VAL A 101 3.08 -9.97 -1.05
N ALA A 102 4.30 -9.97 -0.52
CA ALA A 102 5.33 -8.99 -0.85
C ALA A 102 6.55 -9.61 -1.52
N GLY A 103 7.19 -8.84 -2.41
CA GLY A 103 8.45 -9.22 -3.04
C GLY A 103 9.54 -9.52 -2.01
N ALA A 104 9.62 -8.73 -0.94
CA ALA A 104 10.48 -8.98 0.21
C ALA A 104 9.90 -8.31 1.47
N LEU A 105 10.22 -8.86 2.63
CA LEU A 105 9.96 -8.24 3.93
C LEU A 105 11.29 -7.69 4.47
N GLY A 106 11.35 -6.37 4.65
CA GLY A 106 12.52 -5.66 5.15
C GLY A 106 12.40 -5.30 6.63
N TYR A 107 13.38 -4.53 7.11
CA TYR A 107 13.39 -4.04 8.49
C TYR A 107 12.14 -3.19 8.78
N GLY A 108 11.48 -3.48 9.90
CA GLY A 108 10.29 -2.77 10.34
C GLY A 108 9.00 -3.20 9.65
N ALA A 109 9.02 -4.28 8.85
CA ALA A 109 7.83 -4.82 8.20
C ALA A 109 6.75 -5.20 9.22
N GLU A 110 7.12 -5.69 10.39
CA GLU A 110 6.23 -6.07 11.48
C GLU A 110 5.34 -4.93 11.99
N MET A 111 5.76 -3.66 11.80
CA MET A 111 4.89 -2.51 12.12
C MET A 111 3.59 -2.51 11.29
N ALA A 112 3.58 -3.19 10.15
CA ALA A 112 2.41 -3.36 9.31
C ALA A 112 1.23 -4.03 10.05
N TYR A 113 1.51 -4.92 11.00
CA TYR A 113 0.46 -5.55 11.82
C TYR A 113 -0.34 -4.52 12.62
N SER A 114 0.34 -3.50 13.16
CA SER A 114 -0.33 -2.39 13.87
C SER A 114 -1.17 -1.49 12.96
N ARG A 115 -1.03 -1.63 11.64
CA ARG A 115 -1.81 -0.93 10.60
C ARG A 115 -2.92 -1.80 10.01
N GLY A 116 -3.22 -2.91 10.70
CA GLY A 116 -4.29 -3.85 10.41
C GLY A 116 -4.07 -4.65 9.13
N ILE A 117 -2.83 -5.08 8.93
CA ILE A 117 -2.51 -6.26 8.12
C ILE A 117 -2.53 -7.47 9.07
N ASP A 118 -3.21 -8.56 8.70
CA ASP A 118 -3.33 -9.74 9.57
C ASP A 118 -2.22 -10.77 9.33
N ALA A 119 -1.73 -10.87 8.09
CA ALA A 119 -0.61 -11.75 7.76
C ALA A 119 0.24 -11.18 6.62
N MET A 120 1.53 -11.52 6.63
CA MET A 120 2.48 -11.14 5.58
C MET A 120 3.28 -12.34 5.10
N PHE A 121 3.46 -12.44 3.78
CA PHE A 121 4.25 -13.48 3.13
C PHE A 121 5.25 -12.85 2.16
N SER A 122 6.50 -13.30 2.23
CA SER A 122 7.50 -13.03 1.19
C SER A 122 7.34 -14.03 0.05
N VAL A 123 7.52 -13.58 -1.19
CA VAL A 123 7.47 -14.46 -2.37
C VAL A 123 8.81 -15.17 -2.65
N ILE A 124 9.92 -14.66 -2.10
CA ILE A 124 11.24 -15.27 -2.26
C ILE A 124 11.26 -16.64 -1.59
N GLN A 125 11.50 -17.69 -2.38
CA GLN A 125 11.54 -19.08 -1.92
C GLN A 125 12.93 -19.50 -1.43
N GLU A 126 13.98 -18.94 -2.01
CA GLU A 126 15.38 -19.27 -1.73
C GLU A 126 16.29 -18.06 -1.89
N CYS A 127 17.50 -18.13 -1.34
CA CYS A 127 18.50 -17.07 -1.52
C CYS A 127 18.90 -16.97 -3.00
N CYS A 128 18.57 -15.85 -3.64
CA CYS A 128 18.90 -15.59 -5.04
C CYS A 128 19.29 -14.12 -5.26
N THR A 129 19.80 -13.79 -6.44
CA THR A 129 20.06 -12.39 -6.82
C THR A 129 18.77 -11.66 -7.16
N ILE A 130 18.79 -10.33 -7.19
CA ILE A 130 17.61 -9.52 -7.54
C ILE A 130 17.14 -9.83 -8.97
N GLU A 131 18.07 -10.07 -9.89
CA GLU A 131 17.76 -10.40 -11.29
C GLU A 131 16.98 -11.70 -11.39
N VAL A 132 17.39 -12.73 -10.65
CA VAL A 132 16.68 -14.02 -10.59
C VAL A 132 15.32 -13.85 -9.92
N ALA A 133 15.26 -13.13 -8.78
CA ALA A 133 14.01 -12.86 -8.07
C ALA A 133 12.98 -12.14 -8.97
N LEU A 134 13.42 -11.18 -9.78
CA LEU A 134 12.57 -10.46 -10.73
C LEU A 134 12.17 -11.32 -11.93
N ALA A 135 13.11 -12.09 -12.49
CA ALA A 135 12.84 -13.00 -13.60
C ALA A 135 11.79 -14.07 -13.24
N GLN A 136 11.78 -14.52 -11.99
CA GLN A 136 10.85 -15.52 -11.47
C GLN A 136 9.67 -14.92 -10.68
N ALA A 137 9.50 -13.60 -10.67
CA ALA A 137 8.55 -12.92 -9.79
C ALA A 137 7.12 -13.46 -9.93
N ALA A 138 6.66 -13.72 -11.15
CA ALA A 138 5.31 -14.24 -11.40
C ALA A 138 5.09 -15.64 -10.79
N GLU A 139 6.05 -16.55 -10.99
CA GLU A 139 6.01 -17.90 -10.44
C GLU A 139 6.08 -17.87 -8.90
N ASN A 140 6.99 -17.05 -8.36
CA ASN A 140 7.15 -16.87 -6.91
C ASN A 140 5.87 -16.33 -6.25
N VAL A 141 5.20 -15.34 -6.87
CA VAL A 141 3.91 -14.83 -6.40
C VAL A 141 2.84 -15.92 -6.45
N GLN A 142 2.78 -16.71 -7.53
CA GLN A 142 1.80 -17.80 -7.67
C GLN A 142 1.99 -18.87 -6.59
N ILE A 143 3.22 -19.29 -6.32
CA ILE A 143 3.55 -20.27 -5.28
C ILE A 143 3.16 -19.72 -3.90
N ALA A 144 3.54 -18.47 -3.59
CA ALA A 144 3.19 -17.84 -2.34
C ALA A 144 1.67 -17.75 -2.16
N ALA A 145 0.94 -17.29 -3.18
CA ALA A 145 -0.53 -17.19 -3.15
C ALA A 145 -1.19 -18.57 -2.97
N ARG A 146 -0.69 -19.62 -3.65
CA ARG A 146 -1.16 -20.99 -3.46
C ARG A 146 -0.97 -21.45 -2.01
N ASN A 147 0.19 -21.15 -1.41
CA ASN A 147 0.49 -21.54 -0.04
C ASN A 147 -0.37 -20.78 0.98
N VAL A 148 -0.63 -19.49 0.75
CA VAL A 148 -1.60 -18.70 1.53
C VAL A 148 -2.98 -19.35 1.47
N ALA A 149 -3.48 -19.68 0.28
CA ALA A 149 -4.78 -20.32 0.12
C ALA A 149 -4.83 -21.70 0.80
N ALA A 150 -3.76 -22.47 0.74
CA ALA A 150 -3.65 -23.76 1.42
C ALA A 150 -3.70 -23.59 2.96
N ALA A 151 -3.00 -22.60 3.51
CA ALA A 151 -3.02 -22.29 4.95
C ALA A 151 -4.43 -21.90 5.42
N ILE A 152 -5.14 -21.06 4.65
CA ILE A 152 -6.55 -20.70 4.93
C ILE A 152 -7.44 -21.95 4.91
N LYS A 153 -7.27 -22.83 3.91
CA LYS A 153 -8.03 -24.08 3.80
C LYS A 153 -7.79 -25.00 5.00
N ILE A 154 -6.56 -25.08 5.50
CA ILE A 154 -6.22 -25.82 6.72
C ILE A 154 -6.96 -25.22 7.92
N GLY A 155 -6.90 -23.89 8.10
CA GLY A 155 -7.61 -23.19 9.18
C GLY A 155 -9.12 -23.47 9.18
N ARG A 156 -9.76 -23.47 8.00
CA ARG A 156 -11.18 -23.83 7.86
C ARG A 156 -11.47 -25.28 8.29
N LYS A 157 -10.59 -26.23 7.95
CA LYS A 157 -10.75 -27.64 8.36
C LYS A 157 -10.66 -27.80 9.87
N ILE A 158 -9.73 -27.11 10.52
CA ILE A 158 -9.56 -27.15 11.99
C ILE A 158 -10.82 -26.62 12.67
N GLN A 159 -11.39 -25.51 12.19
CA GLN A 159 -12.62 -24.94 12.75
C GLN A 159 -13.86 -25.87 12.61
N GLN A 160 -13.86 -26.76 11.62
CA GLN A 160 -14.97 -27.67 11.34
C GLN A 160 -14.91 -29.00 12.10
N GLN A 161 -13.85 -29.25 12.87
CA GLN A 161 -13.75 -30.47 13.68
C GLN A 161 -14.70 -30.36 14.90
N PRO A 162 -15.58 -31.35 15.12
CA PRO A 162 -16.43 -31.35 16.31
C PRO A 162 -15.56 -31.39 17.58
N MET A 163 -15.93 -30.59 18.57
CA MET A 163 -15.32 -30.67 19.90
C MET A 163 -15.44 -32.11 20.41
N PRO A 164 -14.34 -32.76 20.86
CA PRO A 164 -14.44 -34.09 21.43
C PRO A 164 -15.45 -34.08 22.58
N GLU A 165 -16.39 -35.02 22.56
CA GLU A 165 -17.29 -35.26 23.68
C GLU A 165 -16.43 -35.57 24.91
N ILE A 166 -16.44 -34.65 25.86
CA ILE A 166 -15.83 -34.86 27.17
C ILE A 166 -16.83 -35.75 27.91
N PHE A 167 -16.45 -37.01 28.14
CA PHE A 167 -17.17 -37.95 29.02
C PHE A 167 -17.22 -37.45 30.46
#